data_AF-A0A2G8RZX2-F1
#
_entry.id   AF-A0A2G8RZX2-F1
#
_cell.length_a   1.000
_cell.length_b   1.000
_cell.length_c   1.000
_cell.angle_alpha   90.00
_cell.angle_beta   90.00
_cell.angle_gamma   90.00
#
_symmetry.space_group_name_H-M   'P 1'
#
loop_
_entity.id
_entity.type
_entity.pdbx_description
1 polymer ?
#
loop_
_entity_poly.entity_id
_entity_poly.type
_entity_poly.pdbx_seq_one_letter_code
_entity_poly.pdbx_strand_id
1 'polypeptide(L)'
;MSTDSDGITQAIQNSLQDISISEVTEDFEAEIEAIENALEVEDEAEADSEYFEPVEVCKRRKVSEMDLESRVEKASEYVVIPRTLRDYINIWTTFTEFVVLLGVVSPHDATRDEFWKTLPHQLPLWITAFIMSKADDIDVFTGAPKPPDSPQTTYANAQKLRAAVSHKFGRGFKLVFAVAGPVKVNK
;
A
#
# COMPACT_ATOMS: atom_id res chain seq x y z
N MET A 1 -8.04 58.81 22.28
CA MET A 1 -7.16 57.89 21.52
C MET A 1 -6.87 56.73 22.44
N SER A 2 -7.69 55.68 22.37
CA SER A 2 -7.56 54.47 23.19
C SER A 2 -7.36 53.32 22.22
N THR A 3 -6.25 52.61 22.38
CA THR A 3 -5.71 51.64 21.43
C THR A 3 -6.39 50.29 21.53
N ASP A 4 -6.78 49.76 20.37
CA ASP A 4 -7.22 48.41 20.08
C ASP A 4 -6.14 47.37 20.46
N SER A 5 -6.25 46.71 21.61
CA SER A 5 -5.43 45.52 21.93
C SER A 5 -6.22 44.24 22.16
N ASP A 6 -7.56 44.30 22.17
CA ASP A 6 -8.39 43.15 22.57
C ASP A 6 -8.77 42.23 21.39
N GLY A 7 -8.52 42.65 20.15
CA GLY A 7 -8.88 41.87 18.95
C GLY A 7 -7.90 40.75 18.57
N ILE A 8 -6.63 40.83 18.97
CA ILE A 8 -5.61 39.86 18.56
C ILE A 8 -5.65 38.60 19.42
N THR A 9 -5.99 38.72 20.70
CA THR A 9 -6.00 37.60 21.64
C THR A 9 -7.15 36.62 21.34
N GLN A 10 -8.27 37.09 20.81
CA GLN A 10 -9.43 36.25 20.47
C GLN A 10 -9.22 35.42 19.19
N ALA A 11 -8.41 35.92 18.25
CA ALA A 11 -8.11 35.21 17.00
C ALA A 11 -7.14 34.02 17.23
N ILE A 12 -6.25 34.12 18.23
CA ILE A 12 -5.32 33.03 18.56
C ILE A 12 -6.03 31.91 19.33
N GLN A 13 -7.04 32.23 20.13
CA GLN A 13 -7.79 31.22 20.91
C GLN A 13 -8.72 30.35 20.06
N ASN A 14 -9.19 30.83 18.91
CA ASN A 14 -10.02 30.04 17.98
C ASN A 14 -9.19 29.15 17.03
N SER A 15 -7.86 29.35 16.95
CA SER A 15 -6.98 28.56 16.06
C SER A 15 -6.49 27.25 16.69
N LEU A 16 -6.84 26.97 17.95
CA LEU A 16 -6.35 25.80 18.72
C LEU A 16 -7.44 24.76 19.02
N GLN A 17 -8.65 24.90 18.48
CA GLN A 17 -9.77 23.99 18.79
C GLN A 17 -10.25 23.08 17.65
N ASP A 18 -9.63 23.14 16.46
CA ASP A 18 -9.97 22.23 15.34
C ASP A 18 -8.84 21.23 15.03
N ILE A 19 -8.24 20.65 16.07
CA ILE A 19 -7.61 19.32 15.88
C ILE A 19 -8.79 18.35 15.90
N SER A 20 -9.23 17.93 14.71
CA SER A 20 -10.34 16.99 14.57
C SER A 20 -10.04 15.74 15.38
N ILE A 21 -10.94 15.39 16.30
CA ILE A 21 -10.88 14.14 17.07
C ILE A 21 -10.76 12.93 16.13
N SER A 22 -11.22 13.04 14.87
CA SER A 22 -11.08 11.97 13.87
C SER A 22 -9.62 11.68 13.48
N GLU A 23 -8.77 12.71 13.35
CA GLU A 23 -7.36 12.53 13.01
C GLU A 23 -6.60 11.80 14.13
N VAL A 24 -6.94 12.11 15.38
CA VAL A 24 -6.34 11.42 16.54
C VAL A 24 -6.83 9.97 16.58
N THR A 25 -8.12 9.68 16.38
CA THR A 25 -8.60 8.29 16.43
C THR A 25 -8.03 7.40 15.33
N GLU A 26 -7.72 7.94 14.14
CA GLU A 26 -7.22 7.15 13.01
C GLU A 26 -5.72 6.83 13.11
N ASP A 27 -4.91 7.74 13.66
CA ASP A 27 -3.49 7.47 13.96
C ASP A 27 -3.39 6.35 15.02
N PHE A 28 -4.33 6.35 15.97
CA PHE A 28 -4.49 5.25 16.93
C PHE A 28 -4.96 3.95 16.27
N GLU A 29 -5.83 3.94 15.27
CA GLU A 29 -6.24 2.69 14.59
C GLU A 29 -5.10 2.04 13.80
N ALA A 30 -4.25 2.84 13.13
CA ALA A 30 -3.06 2.32 12.45
C ALA A 30 -2.00 1.82 13.44
N GLU A 31 -1.83 2.50 14.57
CA GLU A 31 -0.97 2.06 15.67
C GLU A 31 -1.52 0.77 16.33
N ILE A 32 -2.84 0.68 16.53
CA ILE A 32 -3.51 -0.52 17.05
C ILE A 32 -3.37 -1.67 16.07
N GLU A 33 -3.55 -1.50 14.76
CA GLU A 33 -3.35 -2.59 13.79
C GLU A 33 -1.87 -3.03 13.76
N ALA A 34 -0.91 -2.11 13.93
CA ALA A 34 0.50 -2.47 14.05
C ALA A 34 0.82 -3.23 15.35
N ILE A 35 0.21 -2.82 16.48
CA ILE A 35 0.36 -3.48 17.78
C ILE A 35 -0.34 -4.85 17.78
N GLU A 36 -1.56 -4.97 17.26
CA GLU A 36 -2.31 -6.23 17.16
C GLU A 36 -1.57 -7.24 16.26
N ASN A 37 -1.01 -6.79 15.13
CA ASN A 37 -0.16 -7.63 14.30
C ASN A 37 1.15 -8.04 14.99
N ALA A 38 1.70 -7.19 15.87
CA ALA A 38 2.89 -7.56 16.66
C ALA A 38 2.54 -8.52 17.80
N LEU A 39 1.38 -8.35 18.44
CA LEU A 39 0.90 -9.17 19.54
C LEU A 39 0.54 -10.59 19.07
N GLU A 40 -0.07 -10.73 17.88
CA GLU A 40 -0.38 -12.04 17.28
C GLU A 40 0.90 -12.86 16.99
N VAL A 41 2.03 -12.19 16.74
CA VAL A 41 3.35 -12.84 16.56
C VAL A 41 3.96 -13.28 17.90
N GLU A 42 3.66 -12.62 19.02
CA GLU A 42 4.15 -13.02 20.35
C GLU A 42 3.32 -14.16 20.96
N ASP A 43 1.99 -14.18 20.78
CA ASP A 43 1.13 -15.26 21.30
C ASP A 43 1.40 -16.63 20.63
N GLU A 44 1.84 -16.65 19.36
CA GLU A 44 2.29 -17.88 18.71
C GLU A 44 3.71 -18.32 19.14
N ALA A 45 4.53 -17.41 19.66
CA ALA A 45 5.89 -17.68 20.13
C ALA A 45 5.92 -18.21 21.59
N GLU A 46 4.93 -17.90 22.42
CA GLU A 46 4.85 -18.36 23.82
C GLU A 46 4.48 -19.85 23.98
N ALA A 47 4.07 -20.53 22.90
CA ALA A 47 3.83 -21.97 22.93
C ALA A 47 5.10 -22.84 22.98
N ASP A 48 6.30 -22.24 22.83
CA ASP A 48 7.58 -22.96 22.81
C ASP A 48 8.61 -22.29 23.76
N SER A 49 8.35 -22.34 25.07
CA SER A 49 9.14 -21.66 26.12
C SER A 49 10.58 -22.17 26.36
N GLU A 50 11.18 -22.91 25.41
CA GLU A 50 12.54 -23.46 25.51
C GLU A 50 13.53 -22.74 24.57
N TYR A 51 13.52 -21.40 24.54
CA TYR A 51 14.27 -20.65 23.50
C TYR A 51 15.11 -19.47 23.98
N PHE A 52 15.99 -19.70 24.95
CA PHE A 52 17.18 -18.85 25.12
C PHE A 52 18.44 -19.71 25.31
N GLU A 53 18.74 -20.54 24.32
CA GLU A 53 20.11 -21.02 24.14
C GLU A 53 21.00 -19.85 23.66
N PRO A 54 22.23 -19.72 24.18
CA PRO A 54 23.16 -18.71 23.72
C PRO A 54 23.43 -18.91 22.22
N VAL A 55 23.11 -17.89 21.43
CA VAL A 55 23.29 -17.90 19.97
C VAL A 55 24.77 -18.12 19.66
N GLU A 56 25.13 -19.36 19.30
CA GLU A 56 26.47 -19.67 18.82
C GLU A 56 26.77 -18.78 17.61
N VAL A 57 27.90 -18.06 17.68
CA VAL A 57 28.34 -17.15 16.63
C VAL A 57 28.64 -17.97 15.37
N CYS A 58 27.64 -18.05 14.49
CA CYS A 58 27.70 -18.89 13.31
C CYS A 58 28.83 -18.39 12.39
N LYS A 59 29.89 -19.20 12.26
CA LYS A 59 31.01 -18.95 11.35
C LYS A 59 30.44 -18.73 9.95
N ARG A 60 30.67 -17.55 9.36
CA ARG A 60 30.14 -17.14 8.05
C ARG A 60 30.45 -18.19 6.97
N ARG A 61 29.51 -19.11 6.71
CA ARG A 61 29.54 -20.01 5.56
C ARG A 61 29.17 -19.20 4.32
N LYS A 62 29.93 -19.34 3.24
CA LYS A 62 29.54 -18.84 1.92
C LYS A 62 28.28 -19.60 1.49
N VAL A 63 27.14 -18.90 1.44
CA VAL A 63 25.88 -19.43 0.90
C VAL A 63 25.95 -19.33 -0.61
N SER A 64 25.59 -20.40 -1.32
CA SER A 64 25.50 -20.36 -2.78
C SER A 64 24.32 -19.49 -3.22
N GLU A 65 24.37 -18.92 -4.42
CA GLU A 65 23.29 -18.06 -4.93
C GLU A 65 21.96 -18.83 -5.04
N MET A 66 21.99 -20.09 -5.49
CA MET A 66 20.81 -20.96 -5.54
C MET A 66 20.21 -21.24 -4.15
N ASP A 67 21.06 -21.47 -3.14
CA ASP A 67 20.57 -21.66 -1.77
C ASP A 67 19.97 -20.38 -1.20
N LEU A 68 20.49 -19.22 -1.60
CA LEU A 68 19.97 -17.93 -1.17
C LEU A 68 18.59 -17.67 -1.79
N GLU A 69 18.40 -17.93 -3.08
CA GLU A 69 17.10 -17.80 -3.75
C GLU A 69 16.03 -18.67 -3.08
N SER A 70 16.32 -19.96 -2.84
CA SER A 70 15.37 -20.86 -2.18
C SER A 70 15.02 -20.41 -0.75
N ARG A 71 16.01 -19.89 0.00
CA ARG A 71 15.77 -19.36 1.34
C ARG A 71 14.94 -18.08 1.32
N VAL A 72 15.19 -17.18 0.37
CA VAL A 72 14.42 -15.94 0.20
C VAL A 72 12.99 -16.28 -0.21
N GLU A 73 12.79 -17.21 -1.13
CA GLU A 73 11.46 -17.66 -1.54
C GLU A 73 10.67 -18.19 -0.32
N LYS A 74 11.26 -19.12 0.42
CA LYS A 74 10.65 -19.71 1.62
C LYS A 74 10.42 -18.68 2.73
N ALA A 75 11.38 -17.79 2.98
CA ALA A 75 11.21 -16.71 3.97
C ALA A 75 10.11 -15.73 3.55
N SER A 76 9.87 -15.57 2.25
CA SER A 76 8.86 -14.67 1.72
C SER A 76 7.45 -15.28 1.60
N GLU A 77 7.30 -16.58 1.89
CA GLU A 77 6.05 -17.33 1.70
C GLU A 77 4.93 -16.84 2.64
N TYR A 78 5.27 -16.51 3.89
CA TYR A 78 4.31 -16.12 4.93
C TYR A 78 4.32 -14.61 5.25
N VAL A 79 5.04 -13.81 4.47
CA VAL A 79 5.13 -12.35 4.69
C VAL A 79 3.79 -11.67 4.44
N VAL A 80 2.93 -12.24 3.58
CA VAL A 80 1.58 -11.74 3.36
C VAL A 80 0.59 -12.65 4.09
N ILE A 81 0.13 -12.18 5.24
CA ILE A 81 -0.90 -12.87 6.05
C ILE A 81 -2.17 -13.08 5.20
N PRO A 82 -2.91 -14.20 5.36
CA PRO A 82 -4.12 -14.48 4.56
C PRO A 82 -5.15 -13.34 4.54
N ARG A 83 -5.28 -12.57 5.63
CA ARG A 83 -6.13 -11.38 5.70
C ARG A 83 -5.70 -10.31 4.69
N THR A 84 -4.42 -9.96 4.69
CA THR A 84 -3.82 -9.01 3.74
C THR A 84 -3.98 -9.47 2.30
N LEU A 85 -3.82 -10.78 2.05
CA LEU A 85 -4.02 -11.33 0.71
C LEU A 85 -5.46 -11.15 0.21
N ARG A 86 -6.45 -11.36 1.09
CA ARG A 86 -7.87 -11.13 0.77
C ARG A 86 -8.14 -9.67 0.45
N ASP A 87 -7.58 -8.76 1.23
CA ASP A 87 -7.70 -7.32 0.97
C ASP A 87 -7.10 -6.94 -0.39
N TYR A 88 -5.93 -7.50 -0.72
CA TYR A 88 -5.29 -7.26 -2.01
C TYR A 88 -6.11 -7.77 -3.19
N ILE A 89 -6.77 -8.93 -3.04
CA ILE A 89 -7.68 -9.46 -4.05
C ILE A 89 -8.87 -8.51 -4.25
N ASN A 90 -9.50 -8.05 -3.16
CA ASN A 90 -10.63 -7.13 -3.24
C ASN A 90 -10.23 -5.81 -3.91
N ILE A 91 -9.09 -5.24 -3.52
CA ILE A 91 -8.56 -4.01 -4.14
C ILE A 91 -8.27 -4.22 -5.62
N TRP A 92 -7.70 -5.37 -6.01
CA TRP A 92 -7.48 -5.70 -7.41
C TRP A 92 -8.78 -5.73 -8.20
N THR A 93 -9.83 -6.37 -7.67
CA THR A 93 -11.16 -6.37 -8.30
C THR A 93 -11.68 -4.95 -8.51
N THR A 94 -11.63 -4.09 -7.49
CA THR A 94 -12.05 -2.68 -7.63
C THR A 94 -11.20 -1.91 -8.65
N PHE A 95 -9.89 -2.19 -8.73
CA PHE A 95 -9.04 -1.61 -9.77
C PHE A 95 -9.46 -2.07 -11.18
N THR A 96 -9.77 -3.35 -11.37
CA THR A 96 -10.23 -3.87 -12.67
C THR A 96 -11.57 -3.24 -13.09
N GLU A 97 -12.49 -3.05 -12.15
CA GLU A 97 -13.76 -2.35 -12.41
C GLU A 97 -13.52 -0.89 -12.80
N PHE A 98 -12.57 -0.22 -12.13
CA PHE A 98 -12.22 1.17 -12.42
C PHE A 98 -11.63 1.34 -13.83
N VAL A 99 -10.73 0.45 -14.28
CA VAL A 99 -10.18 0.56 -15.65
C VAL A 99 -11.21 0.22 -16.73
N VAL A 100 -12.21 -0.62 -16.41
CA VAL A 100 -13.38 -0.82 -17.28
C VAL A 100 -14.23 0.44 -17.33
N LEU A 101 -14.45 1.11 -16.19
CA LEU A 101 -15.21 2.36 -16.11
C LEU A 101 -14.53 3.50 -16.89
N LEU A 102 -13.19 3.55 -16.89
CA LEU A 102 -12.41 4.47 -17.73
C LEU A 102 -12.54 4.19 -19.24
N GLY A 103 -13.12 3.04 -19.63
CA GLY A 103 -13.27 2.65 -21.03
C GLY A 103 -11.96 2.24 -21.72
N VAL A 104 -10.88 2.03 -20.96
CA VAL A 104 -9.56 1.67 -21.49
C VAL A 104 -9.38 0.15 -21.65
N VAL A 105 -10.17 -0.64 -20.93
CA VAL A 105 -10.18 -2.11 -21.01
C VAL A 105 -11.62 -2.58 -21.19
N SER A 106 -11.84 -3.58 -22.05
CA SER A 106 -13.17 -4.18 -22.19
C SER A 106 -13.53 -5.00 -20.94
N PRO A 107 -14.81 -5.09 -20.54
CA PRO A 107 -15.23 -5.90 -19.40
C PRO A 107 -14.77 -7.37 -19.50
N HIS A 108 -14.74 -7.91 -20.72
CA HIS A 108 -14.32 -9.27 -20.99
C HIS A 108 -12.82 -9.47 -20.68
N ASP A 109 -11.96 -8.52 -21.09
CA ASP A 109 -10.51 -8.62 -20.89
C ASP A 109 -10.08 -8.37 -19.44
N ALA A 110 -10.84 -7.55 -18.71
CA ALA A 110 -10.63 -7.31 -17.28
C ALA A 110 -10.91 -8.57 -16.45
N THR A 111 -12.02 -9.27 -16.73
CA THR A 111 -12.43 -10.48 -15.99
C THR A 111 -11.43 -11.62 -16.15
N ARG A 112 -10.76 -11.71 -17.31
CA ARG A 112 -9.81 -12.78 -17.60
C ARG A 112 -8.39 -12.45 -17.15
N ASP A 113 -8.17 -11.28 -16.54
CA ASP A 113 -6.85 -10.71 -16.33
C ASP A 113 -6.04 -10.88 -17.63
N GLU A 114 -6.49 -10.39 -18.79
CA GLU A 114 -5.74 -10.58 -20.05
C GLU A 114 -4.98 -9.32 -20.46
N PHE A 115 -5.43 -8.15 -19.99
CA PHE A 115 -4.85 -6.85 -20.37
C PHE A 115 -3.39 -6.67 -19.93
N TRP A 116 -2.92 -7.40 -18.91
CA TRP A 116 -1.51 -7.32 -18.48
C TRP A 116 -0.55 -8.00 -19.47
N LYS A 117 -1.03 -8.89 -20.35
CA LYS A 117 -0.16 -9.60 -21.30
C LYS A 117 0.56 -8.65 -22.27
N THR A 118 -0.02 -7.49 -22.53
CA THR A 118 0.55 -6.45 -23.41
C THR A 118 1.06 -5.23 -22.65
N LEU A 119 1.09 -5.27 -21.31
CA LEU A 119 1.52 -4.21 -20.38
C LEU A 119 1.44 -2.80 -21.00
N PRO A 120 0.24 -2.19 -21.02
CA PRO A 120 0.05 -0.89 -21.64
C PRO A 120 1.02 0.14 -21.03
N HIS A 121 1.65 0.97 -21.86
CA HIS A 121 2.52 2.04 -21.37
C HIS A 121 1.76 3.03 -20.46
N GLN A 122 0.45 3.10 -20.59
CA GLN A 122 -0.44 3.95 -19.78
C GLN A 122 -0.81 3.31 -18.43
N LEU A 123 -0.42 2.06 -18.16
CA LEU A 123 -0.75 1.38 -16.91
C LEU A 123 -0.33 2.18 -15.66
N PRO A 124 0.88 2.76 -15.56
CA PRO A 124 1.22 3.60 -14.41
C PRO A 124 0.25 4.78 -14.22
N LEU A 125 -0.21 5.40 -15.31
CA LEU A 125 -1.20 6.47 -15.26
C LEU A 125 -2.54 5.96 -14.73
N TRP A 126 -2.99 4.77 -15.16
CA TRP A 126 -4.25 4.19 -14.69
C TRP A 126 -4.20 3.81 -13.21
N ILE A 127 -3.06 3.31 -12.73
CA ILE A 127 -2.83 3.01 -11.31
C ILE A 127 -2.88 4.31 -10.50
N THR A 128 -2.20 5.36 -10.96
CA THR A 128 -2.25 6.68 -10.32
C THR A 128 -3.66 7.24 -10.30
N ALA A 129 -4.38 7.20 -11.43
CA ALA A 129 -5.76 7.65 -11.52
C ALA A 129 -6.68 6.86 -10.59
N PHE A 130 -6.48 5.56 -10.44
CA PHE A 130 -7.22 4.74 -9.49
C PHE A 130 -6.97 5.18 -8.05
N ILE A 131 -5.70 5.35 -7.66
CA ILE A 131 -5.34 5.80 -6.31
C ILE A 131 -5.92 7.19 -6.05
N MET A 132 -5.77 8.14 -6.97
CA MET A 132 -6.33 9.50 -6.85
C MET A 132 -7.86 9.48 -6.82
N SER A 133 -8.52 8.60 -7.57
CA SER A 133 -9.98 8.46 -7.53
C SER A 133 -10.50 8.08 -6.14
N LYS A 134 -9.67 7.47 -5.30
CA LYS A 134 -9.99 7.11 -3.91
C LYS A 134 -9.44 8.12 -2.91
N ALA A 135 -8.21 8.59 -3.11
CA ALA A 135 -7.41 9.35 -2.15
C ALA A 135 -7.45 10.88 -2.29
N ASP A 136 -7.76 11.39 -3.47
CA ASP A 136 -7.69 12.83 -3.76
C ASP A 136 -9.06 13.49 -3.66
N ASP A 137 -9.10 14.80 -3.43
CA ASP A 137 -10.35 15.58 -3.39
C ASP A 137 -10.89 15.85 -4.79
N ILE A 138 -10.11 15.63 -5.85
CA ILE A 138 -10.56 15.80 -7.23
C ILE A 138 -11.14 14.49 -7.79
N ASP A 139 -12.34 14.57 -8.36
CA ASP A 139 -12.92 13.49 -9.15
C ASP A 139 -12.20 13.38 -10.50
N VAL A 140 -11.57 12.24 -10.73
CA VAL A 140 -10.79 11.95 -11.94
C VAL A 140 -11.62 11.91 -13.22
N PHE A 141 -12.94 11.71 -13.14
CA PHE A 141 -13.82 11.66 -14.31
C PHE A 141 -14.32 13.04 -14.72
N THR A 142 -14.59 13.91 -13.75
CA THR A 142 -15.19 15.23 -13.99
C THR A 142 -14.17 16.37 -13.89
N GLY A 143 -13.05 16.15 -13.21
CA GLY A 143 -12.08 17.19 -12.84
C GLY A 143 -12.58 18.15 -11.77
N ALA A 144 -13.76 17.91 -11.19
CA ALA A 144 -14.35 18.76 -10.17
C ALA A 144 -13.96 18.29 -8.75
N PRO A 145 -14.00 19.18 -7.75
CA PRO A 145 -13.89 18.77 -6.35
C PRO A 145 -15.03 17.80 -5.98
N LYS A 146 -14.69 16.77 -5.22
CA LYS A 146 -15.61 15.83 -4.63
C LYS A 146 -16.44 16.51 -3.53
N PRO A 147 -17.63 15.95 -3.20
CA PRO A 147 -18.41 16.44 -2.07
C PRO A 147 -17.60 16.39 -0.76
N PRO A 148 -17.70 17.40 0.10
CA PRO A 148 -16.96 17.44 1.37
C PRO A 148 -17.33 16.30 2.32
N ASP A 149 -18.53 15.72 2.17
CA ASP A 149 -18.98 14.56 2.96
C ASP A 149 -18.43 13.22 2.47
N SER A 150 -17.63 13.21 1.39
CA SER A 150 -17.04 11.98 0.91
C SER A 150 -15.92 11.51 1.86
N PRO A 151 -15.84 10.19 2.17
CA PRO A 151 -14.80 9.68 3.05
C PRO A 151 -13.42 10.04 2.49
N GLN A 152 -12.66 10.84 3.25
CA GLN A 152 -11.27 11.11 2.91
C GLN A 152 -10.48 9.82 3.10
N THR A 153 -9.66 9.49 2.11
CA THR A 153 -8.81 8.32 2.18
C THR A 153 -7.46 8.74 2.72
N THR A 154 -6.99 8.03 3.74
CA THR A 154 -5.69 8.30 4.36
C THR A 154 -4.53 7.91 3.45
N TYR A 155 -3.36 8.48 3.73
CA TYR A 155 -2.12 8.09 3.03
C TYR A 155 -1.80 6.59 3.18
N ALA A 156 -2.06 6.01 4.35
CA ALA A 156 -1.89 4.58 4.60
C ALA A 156 -2.78 3.73 3.68
N ASN A 157 -4.05 4.12 3.52
CA ASN A 157 -4.94 3.42 2.59
C ASN A 157 -4.47 3.60 1.13
N ALA A 158 -3.98 4.78 0.73
CA ALA A 158 -3.38 4.97 -0.60
C ALA A 158 -2.14 4.07 -0.82
N GLN A 159 -1.29 3.90 0.20
CA GLN A 159 -0.18 2.95 0.15
C GLN A 159 -0.65 1.50 0.01
N LYS A 160 -1.71 1.11 0.74
CA LYS A 160 -2.34 -0.22 0.64
C LYS A 160 -2.88 -0.47 -0.77
N LEU A 161 -3.54 0.52 -1.39
CA LEU A 161 -4.00 0.43 -2.79
C LEU A 161 -2.82 0.19 -3.75
N ARG A 162 -1.75 0.97 -3.62
CA ARG A 162 -0.53 0.81 -4.43
C ARG A 162 0.11 -0.57 -4.22
N ALA A 163 0.22 -1.02 -2.98
CA ALA A 163 0.83 -2.30 -2.62
C ALA A 163 0.04 -3.48 -3.19
N ALA A 164 -1.29 -3.47 -3.08
CA ALA A 164 -2.17 -4.50 -3.61
C ALA A 164 -2.02 -4.67 -5.13
N VAL A 165 -2.07 -3.56 -5.87
CA VAL A 165 -1.89 -3.56 -7.33
C VAL A 165 -0.49 -4.07 -7.71
N SER A 166 0.56 -3.56 -7.04
CA SER A 166 1.94 -3.98 -7.29
C SER A 166 2.16 -5.47 -6.98
N HIS A 167 1.54 -5.97 -5.91
CA HIS A 167 1.59 -7.37 -5.51
C HIS A 167 1.00 -8.28 -6.59
N LYS A 168 -0.13 -7.90 -7.21
CA LYS A 168 -0.70 -8.68 -8.32
C LYS A 168 0.28 -8.80 -9.50
N PHE A 169 0.92 -7.71 -9.91
CA PHE A 169 1.89 -7.74 -11.01
C PHE A 169 3.14 -8.57 -10.65
N GLY A 170 3.69 -8.40 -9.44
CA GLY A 170 4.90 -9.09 -9.02
C GLY A 170 4.70 -10.58 -8.73
N ARG A 171 3.68 -10.95 -7.96
CA ARG A 171 3.43 -12.33 -7.51
C ARG A 171 2.42 -13.08 -8.38
N GLY A 172 1.32 -12.44 -8.73
CA GLY A 172 0.23 -13.06 -9.50
C GLY A 172 0.63 -13.32 -10.95
N PHE A 173 1.12 -12.28 -11.64
CA PHE A 173 1.54 -12.40 -13.04
C PHE A 173 3.01 -12.82 -13.21
N LYS A 174 3.76 -12.91 -12.10
CA LYS A 174 5.19 -13.23 -12.09
C LYS A 174 5.98 -12.36 -13.07
N LEU A 175 5.62 -11.08 -13.16
CA LEU A 175 6.39 -10.12 -13.93
C LEU A 175 7.67 -9.84 -13.16
N VAL A 176 8.69 -10.63 -13.46
CA VAL A 176 10.06 -10.27 -13.13
C VAL A 176 10.33 -9.03 -13.97
N PHE A 177 10.63 -7.89 -13.32
CA PHE A 177 11.29 -6.80 -14.01
C PHE A 177 12.60 -7.41 -14.53
N ALA A 178 12.58 -7.89 -15.77
CA ALA A 178 13.78 -8.32 -16.45
C ALA A 178 14.63 -7.06 -16.50
N VAL A 179 15.58 -6.96 -15.58
CA VAL A 179 16.59 -5.91 -15.57
C VAL A 179 17.18 -5.98 -16.97
N ALA A 180 16.91 -4.95 -17.77
CA ALA A 180 17.36 -4.90 -19.15
C ALA A 180 18.85 -5.23 -19.12
N GLY A 181 19.22 -6.37 -19.71
CA GLY A 181 20.59 -6.84 -19.73
C GLY A 181 21.50 -5.73 -20.27
N PRO A 182 22.79 -5.72 -19.90
CA PRO A 182 23.70 -4.65 -20.27
C PRO A 182 23.62 -4.41 -21.78
N VAL A 183 23.26 -3.17 -22.15
CA VAL A 183 23.19 -2.72 -23.54
C VAL A 183 24.57 -2.94 -24.14
N LYS A 184 24.68 -3.91 -25.05
CA LYS A 184 25.90 -4.12 -25.83
C LYS A 184 26.07 -2.92 -26.74
N VAL A 185 26.92 -1.98 -26.34
CA VAL A 185 27.37 -0.90 -27.20
C VAL A 185 28.31 -1.51 -28.24
N ASN A 186 27.80 -1.74 -29.45
CA ASN A 186 28.66 -2.08 -30.58
C ASN A 186 29.51 -0.85 -30.91
N LYS A 187 30.83 -0.99 -30.78
CA LYS A 187 31.82 -0.03 -31.30
C LYS A 187 32.07 -0.27 -32.78
#